data_AF-A0A1F5UV97-F1
#
_entry.id   AF-A0A1F5UV97-F1
#
_cell.length_a   1.000
_cell.length_b   1.000
_cell.length_c   1.000
_cell.angle_alpha   90.00
_cell.angle_beta   90.00
_cell.angle_gamma   90.00
#
_symmetry.space_group_name_H-M   'P 1'
#
loop_
_entity.id
_entity.type
_entity.pdbx_description
1 polymer ?
#
loop_
_entity_poly.entity_id
_entity_poly.type
_entity_poly.pdbx_seq_one_letter_code
_entity_poly.pdbx_strand_id
1 'polypeptide(L)'
;MMRRTASTQKVTFSFPSDLVRKVKQKAPKGEVSRFVAEAVREKLESEERARLREELKEGYQARAALHKELASEFSEAEEEAYSNYLIYAKAQRKARS
;
A
#
# COMPACT_ATOMS: atom_id res chain seq x y z
N MET A 1 -12.77 -15.48 -22.88
CA MET A 1 -12.05 -15.28 -21.61
C MET A 1 -10.58 -15.63 -21.85
N MET A 2 -9.68 -14.66 -22.03
CA MET A 2 -8.27 -14.92 -22.35
C MET A 2 -7.51 -15.27 -21.06
N ARG A 3 -7.08 -16.52 -20.89
CA ARG A 3 -6.05 -16.88 -19.91
C ARG A 3 -4.71 -16.36 -20.45
N ARG A 4 -4.17 -15.28 -19.88
CA ARG A 4 -2.75 -14.96 -20.08
C ARG A 4 -1.95 -15.98 -19.28
N THR A 5 -1.35 -16.95 -19.96
CA THR A 5 -0.27 -17.75 -19.38
C THR A 5 0.91 -16.82 -19.13
N ALA A 6 1.53 -16.92 -17.95
CA ALA A 6 2.77 -16.20 -17.68
C ALA A 6 3.86 -16.72 -18.61
N SER A 7 4.15 -15.99 -19.68
CA SER A 7 5.27 -16.29 -20.57
C SER A 7 6.57 -15.99 -19.81
N THR A 8 7.44 -16.99 -19.70
CA THR A 8 8.77 -16.81 -19.10
C THR A 8 9.74 -16.38 -20.19
N GLN A 9 10.43 -15.25 -19.98
CA GLN A 9 11.50 -14.80 -20.86
C GLN A 9 12.87 -15.12 -20.24
N LYS A 10 13.76 -15.76 -21.01
CA LYS A 10 15.13 -16.02 -20.58
C LYS A 10 15.99 -14.77 -20.82
N VAL A 11 16.62 -14.29 -19.76
CA VAL A 11 17.55 -13.15 -19.81
C VAL A 11 18.87 -13.56 -19.16
N THR A 12 19.99 -13.20 -19.79
CA THR A 12 21.34 -13.49 -19.26
C THR A 12 21.86 -12.26 -18.52
N PHE A 13 22.20 -12.43 -17.25
CA PHE A 13 22.83 -11.40 -16.42
C PHE A 13 24.12 -11.94 -15.80
N SER A 14 25.10 -11.05 -15.62
CA SER A 14 26.32 -11.33 -14.87
C SER A 14 26.12 -10.93 -13.41
N PHE A 15 26.36 -11.87 -12.49
CA PHE A 15 26.33 -11.62 -11.05
C PHE A 15 27.74 -11.79 -10.45
N PRO A 16 28.06 -11.06 -9.37
CA PRO A 16 29.26 -11.33 -8.58
C PRO A 16 29.31 -12.78 -8.11
N SER A 17 30.49 -13.39 -8.18
CA SER A 17 30.68 -14.82 -7.91
C SER A 17 30.31 -15.20 -6.47
N ASP A 18 30.58 -14.32 -5.51
CA ASP A 18 30.20 -14.48 -4.11
C ASP A 18 28.67 -14.47 -3.93
N LEU A 19 27.97 -13.60 -4.66
CA LEU A 19 26.51 -13.51 -4.62
C LEU A 19 25.86 -14.75 -5.21
N VAL A 20 26.37 -15.25 -6.35
CA VAL A 20 25.91 -16.51 -6.95
C VAL A 20 26.09 -17.68 -5.97
N ARG A 21 27.22 -17.73 -5.26
CA ARG A 21 27.47 -18.76 -4.24
C ARG A 21 26.44 -18.68 -3.11
N LYS A 22 26.17 -17.49 -2.57
CA LYS A 22 25.17 -17.27 -1.52
C LYS A 22 23.77 -17.67 -1.97
N VAL A 23 23.38 -17.29 -3.19
CA VAL A 23 22.08 -17.67 -3.77
C VAL A 23 21.97 -19.18 -3.91
N LYS A 24 23.00 -19.86 -4.43
CA LYS A 24 23.00 -21.34 -4.55
C LYS A 24 22.95 -22.07 -3.20
N GLN A 25 23.46 -21.47 -2.13
CA GLN A 25 23.39 -22.03 -0.77
C GLN A 25 22.00 -21.87 -0.14
N LYS A 26 21.31 -20.76 -0.44
CA LYS A 26 19.98 -20.46 0.12
C LYS A 26 18.82 -21.00 -0.72
N ALA A 27 18.95 -21.01 -2.03
CA ALA A 27 17.91 -21.47 -2.93
C ALA A 27 17.81 -23.01 -2.85
N PRO A 28 16.60 -23.58 -2.83
CA PRO A 28 16.43 -25.01 -2.97
C PRO A 28 17.03 -25.52 -4.29
N LYS A 29 17.46 -26.77 -4.29
CA LYS A 29 18.16 -27.38 -5.43
C LYS A 29 17.28 -27.30 -6.68
N GLY A 30 17.80 -26.69 -7.75
CA GLY A 30 17.07 -26.53 -9.02
C GLY A 30 16.14 -25.31 -9.09
N GLU A 31 16.03 -24.52 -8.02
CA GLU A 31 15.08 -23.41 -7.93
C GLU A 31 15.72 -22.01 -7.91
N VAL A 32 16.99 -21.91 -8.33
CA VAL A 32 17.73 -20.62 -8.37
C VAL A 32 16.98 -19.56 -9.17
N SER A 33 16.41 -19.91 -10.32
CA SER A 33 15.63 -18.97 -11.14
C SER A 33 14.37 -18.47 -10.43
N ARG A 34 13.70 -19.35 -9.65
CA ARG A 34 12.52 -18.97 -8.86
C ARG A 34 12.92 -18.03 -7.72
N PHE A 35 13.99 -18.37 -7.00
CA PHE A 35 14.52 -17.53 -5.93
C PHE A 35 14.89 -16.12 -6.41
N VAL A 36 15.59 -16.03 -7.56
CA VAL A 36 15.93 -14.73 -8.15
C VAL A 36 14.68 -13.97 -8.61
N ALA A 37 13.72 -14.64 -9.24
CA ALA A 37 12.48 -14.01 -9.67
C ALA A 37 11.66 -13.47 -8.48
N GLU A 38 11.61 -14.18 -7.37
CA GLU A 38 10.95 -13.72 -6.14
C GLU A 38 11.66 -12.50 -5.54
N ALA A 39 12.99 -12.54 -5.41
CA ALA A 39 13.76 -11.42 -4.90
C ALA A 39 13.61 -10.16 -5.77
N VAL A 40 13.59 -10.31 -7.10
CA VAL A 40 13.37 -9.20 -8.04
C VAL A 40 11.94 -8.65 -7.89
N ARG A 41 10.93 -9.52 -7.79
CA ARG A 41 9.54 -9.10 -7.60
C ARG A 41 9.38 -8.31 -6.30
N GLU A 42 9.90 -8.84 -5.19
CA GLU A 42 9.85 -8.18 -3.90
C GLU A 42 10.51 -6.79 -3.94
N LYS A 43 11.68 -6.70 -4.60
CA LYS A 43 12.39 -5.44 -4.77
C LYS A 43 11.55 -4.42 -5.55
N LEU A 44 11.03 -4.80 -6.72
CA LEU A 44 10.18 -3.93 -7.54
C LEU A 44 8.92 -3.47 -6.80
N GLU A 45 8.25 -4.38 -6.09
CA GLU A 45 7.08 -4.03 -5.29
C GLU A 45 7.45 -3.08 -4.14
N SER A 46 8.60 -3.28 -3.49
CA SER A 46 9.06 -2.41 -2.41
C SER A 46 9.34 -0.98 -2.90
N GLU A 47 9.92 -0.85 -4.09
CA GLU A 47 10.23 0.44 -4.74
C GLU A 47 8.94 1.15 -5.15
N GLU A 48 8.01 0.44 -5.77
CA GLU A 48 6.72 1.03 -6.14
C GLU A 48 5.93 1.48 -4.90
N ARG A 49 5.89 0.66 -3.85
CA ARG A 49 5.28 1.06 -2.57
C ARG A 49 5.95 2.29 -1.96
N ALA A 50 7.28 2.42 -2.08
CA ALA A 50 8.00 3.58 -1.57
C ALA A 50 7.67 4.85 -2.38
N ARG A 51 7.65 4.73 -3.70
CA ARG A 51 7.28 5.82 -4.61
C ARG A 51 5.86 6.31 -4.35
N LEU A 52 4.88 5.40 -4.27
CA LEU A 52 3.48 5.75 -4.01
C LEU A 52 3.30 6.44 -2.65
N ARG A 53 4.06 6.03 -1.63
CA ARG A 53 4.05 6.71 -0.32
C ARG A 53 4.56 8.14 -0.40
N GLU A 54 5.62 8.38 -1.17
CA GLU A 54 6.14 9.73 -1.32
C GLU A 54 5.17 10.61 -2.13
N GLU A 55 4.59 10.08 -3.21
CA GLU A 55 3.58 10.80 -3.98
C GLU A 55 2.35 11.18 -3.14
N LEU A 56 1.88 10.26 -2.27
CA LEU A 56 0.80 10.57 -1.33
C LEU A 56 1.21 11.70 -0.38
N LYS A 57 2.40 11.61 0.20
CA LYS A 57 2.91 12.63 1.13
C LYS A 57 3.02 13.99 0.47
N GLU A 58 3.62 14.07 -0.71
CA GLU A 58 3.70 15.29 -1.51
C GLU A 58 2.31 15.85 -1.83
N GLY A 59 1.38 14.99 -2.25
CA GLY A 59 0.01 15.37 -2.54
C GLY A 59 -0.73 15.96 -1.33
N TYR A 60 -0.56 15.36 -0.14
CA TYR A 60 -1.12 15.89 1.11
C TYR A 60 -0.48 17.21 1.52
N GLN A 61 0.85 17.32 1.40
CA GLN A 61 1.57 18.55 1.73
C GLN A 61 1.18 19.70 0.81
N ALA A 62 1.07 19.46 -0.49
CA ALA A 62 0.65 20.45 -1.47
C ALA A 62 -0.78 20.95 -1.24
N ARG A 63 -1.66 20.11 -0.69
CA ARG A 63 -3.06 20.43 -0.42
C ARG A 63 -3.35 20.81 1.03
N ALA A 64 -2.34 20.85 1.89
CA ALA A 64 -2.53 21.02 3.34
C ALA A 64 -3.30 22.30 3.70
N ALA A 65 -3.01 23.41 3.03
CA ALA A 65 -3.70 24.69 3.27
C ALA A 65 -5.19 24.60 2.89
N LEU A 66 -5.50 24.10 1.70
CA LEU A 66 -6.87 23.91 1.23
C LEU A 66 -7.65 22.95 2.14
N HIS A 67 -7.05 21.82 2.51
CA HIS A 67 -7.70 20.86 3.40
C HIS A 67 -7.97 21.46 4.77
N LYS A 68 -7.07 22.31 5.29
CA LYS A 68 -7.26 22.99 6.56
C LYS A 68 -8.39 24.03 6.49
N GLU A 69 -8.47 24.78 5.40
CA GLU A 69 -9.56 25.74 5.16
C GLU A 69 -10.91 25.02 5.10
N LEU A 70 -11.00 23.96 4.30
CA LEU A 70 -12.20 23.15 4.19
C LEU A 70 -12.62 22.54 5.53
N ALA A 71 -11.67 22.00 6.30
CA ALA A 71 -11.95 21.48 7.64
C ALA A 71 -12.53 22.56 8.58
N SER A 72 -12.04 23.80 8.47
CA SER A 72 -12.58 24.92 9.25
C SER A 72 -14.00 25.29 8.82
N GLU A 73 -14.27 25.33 7.51
CA GLU A 73 -15.58 25.70 6.95
C GLU A 73 -16.68 24.73 7.38
N PHE A 74 -16.35 23.43 7.46
CA PHE A 74 -17.33 22.38 7.76
C PHE A 74 -17.43 22.01 9.24
N SER A 75 -16.58 22.60 10.11
CA SER A 75 -16.49 22.23 11.53
C SER A 75 -17.82 22.33 12.27
N GLU A 76 -18.59 23.40 12.05
CA GLU A 76 -19.86 23.61 12.75
C GLU A 76 -20.93 22.59 12.34
N ALA A 77 -21.00 22.26 11.05
CA ALA A 77 -21.92 21.26 10.52
C ALA A 77 -21.60 19.85 11.06
N GLU A 78 -20.31 19.52 11.22
CA GLU A 78 -19.87 18.27 11.83
C GLU A 78 -20.26 18.19 13.32
N GLU A 79 -20.08 19.26 14.08
CA GLU A 79 -20.47 19.34 15.50
C GLU A 79 -21.99 19.20 15.69
N GLU A 80 -22.78 19.87 14.85
CA GLU A 80 -24.23 19.77 14.88
C GLU A 80 -24.69 18.34 14.57
N ALA A 81 -24.15 17.73 13.50
CA ALA A 81 -24.47 16.37 13.11
C ALA A 81 -24.13 15.36 14.22
N TYR A 82 -22.97 15.52 14.86
CA TYR A 82 -22.56 14.67 15.97
C TYR A 82 -23.47 14.82 17.20
N SER A 83 -23.82 16.06 17.55
CA SER A 83 -24.75 16.37 18.65
C SER A 83 -26.12 15.73 18.42
N ASN A 84 -26.65 15.88 17.20
CA ASN A 84 -27.93 15.29 16.81
C ASN A 84 -27.89 13.75 16.85
N TYR A 85 -26.79 13.14 16.40
CA TYR A 85 -26.59 11.69 16.51
C TYR A 85 -26.63 11.20 17.97
N LEU A 86 -25.97 11.91 18.89
CA LEU A 86 -25.95 11.55 20.31
C LEU A 86 -27.34 11.68 20.95
N ILE A 87 -28.10 12.72 20.60
CA ILE A 87 -29.49 12.89 21.06
C ILE A 87 -30.33 11.70 20.60
N TYR A 88 -30.24 11.35 19.33
CA TYR A 88 -30.97 10.23 18.74
C TYR A 88 -30.60 8.89 19.39
N ALA A 89 -29.30 8.61 19.56
CA ALA A 89 -28.82 7.36 20.17
C ALA A 89 -29.28 7.23 21.64
N LYS A 90 -29.31 8.32 22.40
CA LYS A 90 -29.83 8.34 23.77
C LYS A 90 -31.33 8.05 23.82
N ALA A 91 -32.10 8.65 22.92
CA ALA A 91 -33.54 8.40 22.82
C ALA A 91 -33.85 6.93 22.51
N GLN A 92 -33.10 6.30 21.61
CA GLN A 92 -33.24 4.87 21.29
C GLN A 92 -32.93 3.95 22.48
N ARG A 93 -31.91 4.26 23.29
CA ARG A 93 -31.59 3.47 24.48
C ARG A 93 -32.68 3.53 25.53
N LYS A 94 -33.25 4.73 25.74
CA LYS A 94 -34.37 4.92 26.68
C LYS A 94 -35.64 4.19 26.22
N ALA A 95 -35.89 4.11 24.92
CA ALA A 95 -37.04 3.39 24.36
C ALA A 95 -36.91 1.85 24.41
N ARG A 96 -35.71 1.32 24.70
CA ARG A 96 -35.42 -0.12 24.81
C ARG A 96 -35.27 -0.61 26.25
N SER A 97 -35.30 0.29 27.24
CA SER A 97 -35.28 0.00 28.67
C SER A 97 -36.67 0.10 29.25
#